data_AF-A0A2H0RYV8-F1
#
_entry.id   AF-A0A2H0RYV8-F1
#
_cell.length_a   1.000
_cell.length_b   1.000
_cell.length_c   1.000
_cell.angle_alpha   90.00
_cell.angle_beta   90.00
_cell.angle_gamma   90.00
#
_symmetry.space_group_name_H-M   'P 1'
#
loop_
_entity.id
_entity.type
_entity.pdbx_description
1 polymer ?
#
loop_
_entity_poly.entity_id
_entity_poly.type
_entity_poly.pdbx_seq_one_letter_code
_entity_poly.pdbx_strand_id
1 'polypeptide(L)'
;MATKKPAAKKTVKKTVKKAAPAPKAKPIAKKAAPAKPAPKRTVAKKQPAKAGAAKKSSAGKRAYIMHVTESVLPQVHPHVVPPTGRTPAVFKGLPAHLQPVKVEDGRVYMTPDSHTDLPSLIEMQLQSYRWFLTEGLKELLEEITPITDFSTKKMELRILGHTFDAPKYDPATCRRRNLSYEAVMKGHVQLINKETGEIKEQDVFLGSIPLMTENGTFIVGGIERVVVHQLVRSPGVFFSKMTDVTKYHAAKIIPKRGVWLEIETDRKGIIACKIDRKRKIPITQLLRVFGYDTDDKILSLFADVTKDKDFILNTLEKDSARTVEDAYQSIYRRIRPGDLATPENAKQLIDGLFFDFKKYDMGTIARYKLNRRFKTNVPSDEEHRVFQVKDFTEILRELVRLNNGEGIADDIDHLSNRRVRSVGELVQNKYRVGLVRTERIVKDRMTVMDQET
;
A
#
# COMPACT_ATOMS: atom_id res chain seq x y z
N MET A 1 2.25 29.31 67.58
CA MET A 1 2.10 27.89 67.95
C MET A 1 2.10 27.06 66.69
N ALA A 2 3.19 26.32 66.44
CA ALA A 2 3.42 25.54 65.22
C ALA A 2 2.97 24.09 65.43
N THR A 3 2.10 23.58 64.56
CA THR A 3 1.65 22.18 64.58
C THR A 3 2.37 21.37 63.49
N LYS A 4 3.21 20.45 63.97
CA LYS A 4 4.02 19.49 63.19
C LYS A 4 3.14 18.38 62.58
N LYS A 5 3.38 18.06 61.30
CA LYS A 5 2.95 16.80 60.65
C LYS A 5 3.80 15.63 61.15
N PRO A 6 3.24 14.44 61.42
CA PRO A 6 4.01 13.25 61.76
C PRO A 6 4.47 12.48 60.51
N ALA A 7 5.66 11.88 60.63
CA ALA A 7 6.39 11.15 59.60
C ALA A 7 5.87 9.70 59.39
N ALA A 8 5.91 9.24 58.15
CA ALA A 8 5.54 7.89 57.74
C ALA A 8 6.63 6.85 58.10
N LYS A 9 6.20 5.74 58.74
CA LYS A 9 7.04 4.57 59.08
C LYS A 9 7.43 3.78 57.81
N LYS A 10 8.73 3.60 57.59
CA LYS A 10 9.29 2.63 56.63
C LYS A 10 9.13 1.20 57.19
N THR A 11 8.41 0.34 56.47
CA THR A 11 8.35 -1.10 56.73
C THR A 11 9.43 -1.83 55.92
N VAL A 12 10.32 -2.52 56.63
CA VAL A 12 11.38 -3.36 56.09
C VAL A 12 10.78 -4.70 55.63
N LYS A 13 10.84 -5.02 54.33
CA LYS A 13 10.55 -6.37 53.82
C LYS A 13 11.86 -7.14 53.63
N LYS A 14 11.96 -8.25 54.37
CA LYS A 14 13.03 -9.26 54.35
C LYS A 14 13.22 -9.84 52.94
N THR A 15 14.46 -9.86 52.49
CA THR A 15 14.95 -10.60 51.32
C THR A 15 15.02 -12.10 51.63
N VAL A 16 14.26 -12.90 50.88
CA VAL A 16 14.38 -14.37 50.89
C VAL A 16 15.30 -14.77 49.75
N LYS A 17 16.49 -15.29 50.09
CA LYS A 17 17.42 -15.93 49.14
C LYS A 17 16.83 -17.27 48.68
N LYS A 18 16.58 -17.43 47.37
CA LYS A 18 16.35 -18.74 46.75
C LYS A 18 17.68 -19.34 46.30
N ALA A 19 17.95 -20.56 46.75
CA ALA A 19 19.15 -21.33 46.46
C ALA A 19 19.21 -21.77 44.98
N ALA A 20 20.42 -21.75 44.42
CA ALA A 20 20.74 -22.25 43.08
C ALA A 20 20.81 -23.80 43.07
N PRO A 21 20.37 -24.48 42.00
CA PRO A 21 20.58 -25.92 41.85
C PRO A 21 22.00 -26.25 41.38
N ALA A 22 22.56 -27.32 41.96
CA ALA A 22 23.91 -27.83 41.73
C ALA A 22 24.11 -28.44 40.32
N PRO A 23 25.37 -28.48 39.80
CA PRO A 23 25.66 -28.91 38.43
C PRO A 23 25.68 -30.44 38.31
N LYS A 24 25.01 -30.97 37.27
CA LYS A 24 25.06 -32.40 36.92
C LYS A 24 26.39 -32.74 36.22
N ALA A 25 26.97 -33.85 36.67
CA ALA A 25 28.26 -34.39 36.27
C ALA A 25 28.32 -34.86 34.79
N LYS A 26 29.49 -34.67 34.17
CA LYS A 26 29.86 -35.19 32.84
C LYS A 26 30.08 -36.71 32.89
N PRO A 27 29.62 -37.49 31.90
CA PRO A 27 30.12 -38.85 31.69
C PRO A 27 31.49 -38.84 30.97
N ILE A 28 32.38 -39.67 31.48
CA ILE A 28 33.75 -39.94 31.06
C ILE A 28 33.78 -40.76 29.77
N ALA A 29 34.74 -40.46 28.90
CA ALA A 29 35.05 -41.19 27.67
C ALA A 29 35.58 -42.62 27.94
N LYS A 30 35.13 -43.60 27.16
CA LYS A 30 35.78 -44.91 27.01
C LYS A 30 35.96 -45.29 25.53
N LYS A 31 37.25 -45.33 25.16
CA LYS A 31 38.01 -46.10 24.14
C LYS A 31 37.28 -46.74 22.94
N ALA A 32 37.83 -46.43 21.76
CA ALA A 32 37.60 -47.06 20.46
C ALA A 32 38.38 -48.38 20.25
N ALA A 33 37.83 -49.27 19.40
CA ALA A 33 38.50 -50.17 18.44
C ALA A 33 37.44 -51.03 17.68
N PRO A 34 37.76 -51.71 16.56
CA PRO A 34 38.26 -51.20 15.28
C PRO A 34 37.31 -51.54 14.09
N ALA A 35 37.53 -50.88 12.95
CA ALA A 35 36.78 -51.05 11.71
C ALA A 35 37.02 -52.42 11.03
N LYS A 36 35.97 -52.97 10.39
CA LYS A 36 36.07 -54.09 9.43
C LYS A 36 36.03 -53.58 7.98
N PRO A 37 36.77 -54.22 7.05
CA PRO A 37 37.11 -53.66 5.74
C PRO A 37 36.03 -53.88 4.68
N ALA A 38 35.86 -52.90 3.79
CA ALA A 38 35.09 -53.01 2.56
C ALA A 38 35.95 -53.67 1.45
N PRO A 39 35.34 -54.43 0.51
CA PRO A 39 36.09 -55.10 -0.56
C PRO A 39 36.47 -54.14 -1.69
N LYS A 40 37.70 -54.27 -2.20
CA LYS A 40 38.21 -53.60 -3.41
C LYS A 40 38.06 -54.49 -4.65
N ARG A 41 37.64 -53.90 -5.77
CA ARG A 41 38.04 -54.17 -7.18
C ARG A 41 37.15 -53.27 -8.06
N THR A 42 37.56 -52.56 -9.12
CA THR A 42 38.78 -52.53 -9.93
C THR A 42 38.75 -51.24 -10.75
N VAL A 43 39.91 -50.62 -10.99
CA VAL A 43 40.06 -49.40 -11.79
C VAL A 43 40.15 -49.78 -13.27
N ALA A 44 39.28 -49.21 -14.11
CA ALA A 44 39.46 -49.15 -15.56
C ALA A 44 39.63 -47.69 -15.99
N LYS A 45 40.78 -47.37 -16.59
CA LYS A 45 41.08 -46.08 -17.24
C LYS A 45 40.52 -46.08 -18.67
N LYS A 46 39.75 -45.06 -19.07
CA LYS A 46 39.83 -44.49 -20.44
C LYS A 46 39.15 -43.11 -20.61
N GLN A 47 40.01 -42.15 -20.98
CA GLN A 47 39.88 -41.00 -21.89
C GLN A 47 38.92 -39.82 -21.62
N PRO A 48 39.35 -38.57 -21.95
CA PRO A 48 38.62 -37.34 -21.65
C PRO A 48 37.57 -37.03 -22.73
N ALA A 49 36.32 -36.82 -22.32
CA ALA A 49 35.25 -36.36 -23.20
C ALA A 49 34.96 -34.87 -22.96
N LYS A 50 35.35 -34.08 -23.96
CA LYS A 50 34.90 -32.76 -24.42
C LYS A 50 33.92 -31.97 -23.52
N ALA A 51 34.35 -30.74 -23.22
CA ALA A 51 33.52 -29.65 -22.72
C ALA A 51 32.27 -29.47 -23.59
N GLY A 52 31.11 -29.82 -23.01
CA GLY A 52 29.81 -29.42 -23.53
C GLY A 52 29.48 -28.02 -23.03
N ALA A 53 29.35 -27.07 -23.95
CA ALA A 53 28.90 -25.72 -23.66
C ALA A 53 27.56 -25.76 -22.89
N ALA A 54 27.57 -25.25 -21.66
CA ALA A 54 26.35 -25.01 -20.91
C ALA A 54 25.49 -24.00 -21.69
N LYS A 55 24.38 -24.47 -22.27
CA LYS A 55 23.32 -23.60 -22.78
C LYS A 55 22.90 -22.67 -21.65
N LYS A 56 23.13 -21.36 -21.82
CA LYS A 56 22.46 -20.32 -21.04
C LYS A 56 20.96 -20.50 -21.22
N SER A 57 20.31 -21.21 -20.30
CA SER A 57 18.86 -21.20 -20.21
C SER A 57 18.47 -19.82 -19.71
N SER A 58 17.95 -18.97 -20.60
CA SER A 58 17.22 -17.78 -20.19
C SER A 58 16.07 -18.25 -19.32
N ALA A 59 16.16 -18.01 -18.00
CA ALA A 59 15.11 -18.35 -17.05
C ALA A 59 13.84 -17.57 -17.42
N GLY A 60 12.95 -18.21 -18.18
CA GLY A 60 11.65 -17.66 -18.53
C GLY A 60 10.90 -17.27 -17.25
N LYS A 61 10.10 -16.19 -17.32
CA LYS A 61 9.23 -15.77 -16.21
C LYS A 61 8.31 -16.94 -15.84
N ARG A 62 8.56 -17.59 -14.70
CA ARG A 62 7.66 -18.59 -14.13
C ARG A 62 6.38 -17.90 -13.65
N ALA A 63 5.24 -18.56 -13.83
CA ALA A 63 3.96 -18.06 -13.34
C ALA A 63 3.94 -18.02 -11.81
N TYR A 64 3.26 -17.02 -11.24
CA TYR A 64 3.13 -16.84 -9.81
C TYR A 64 2.32 -17.97 -9.19
N ILE A 65 2.85 -18.64 -8.16
CA ILE A 65 2.19 -19.75 -7.46
C ILE A 65 1.53 -19.23 -6.19
N MET A 66 0.20 -19.28 -6.15
CA MET A 66 -0.59 -18.93 -4.98
C MET A 66 -1.22 -20.18 -4.39
N HIS A 67 -1.00 -20.42 -3.10
CA HIS A 67 -1.65 -21.51 -2.38
C HIS A 67 -2.26 -20.98 -1.07
N VAL A 68 -3.53 -20.58 -1.17
CA VAL A 68 -4.35 -20.10 -0.05
C VAL A 68 -5.48 -21.09 0.14
N THR A 69 -5.50 -21.78 1.28
CA THR A 69 -6.53 -22.78 1.58
C THR A 69 -7.81 -22.13 2.09
N GLU A 70 -8.97 -22.76 1.85
CA GLU A 70 -10.26 -22.26 2.35
C GLU A 70 -10.31 -22.11 3.88
N SER A 71 -9.48 -22.85 4.63
CA SER A 71 -9.33 -22.70 6.09
C SER A 71 -8.77 -21.35 6.54
N VAL A 72 -8.09 -20.64 5.63
CA VAL A 72 -7.49 -19.32 5.87
C VAL A 72 -8.42 -18.21 5.36
N LEU A 73 -9.31 -18.54 4.42
CA LEU A 73 -10.18 -17.57 3.79
C LEU A 73 -11.44 -17.30 4.64
N PRO A 74 -11.86 -16.03 4.75
CA PRO A 74 -13.16 -15.71 5.34
C PRO A 74 -14.28 -16.35 4.54
N GLN A 75 -15.23 -16.97 5.24
CA GLN A 75 -16.40 -17.60 4.66
C GLN A 75 -17.59 -16.64 4.74
N VAL A 76 -18.23 -16.38 3.59
CA VAL A 76 -19.47 -15.59 3.55
C VAL A 76 -20.63 -16.55 3.73
N HIS A 77 -21.14 -16.63 4.95
CA HIS A 77 -22.37 -17.34 5.19
C HIS A 77 -23.56 -16.49 4.72
N PRO A 78 -24.44 -17.03 3.86
CA PRO A 78 -25.67 -16.33 3.51
C PRO A 78 -26.52 -16.14 4.76
N HIS A 79 -27.38 -15.12 4.76
CA HIS A 79 -28.28 -14.90 5.87
C HIS A 79 -29.20 -16.13 6.01
N VAL A 80 -29.00 -16.92 7.06
CA VAL A 80 -29.86 -18.08 7.33
C VAL A 80 -31.24 -17.53 7.68
N VAL A 81 -32.23 -17.88 6.86
CA VAL A 81 -33.64 -17.60 7.15
C VAL A 81 -34.18 -18.82 7.90
N PRO A 82 -34.78 -18.67 9.10
CA PRO A 82 -35.33 -19.82 9.82
C PRO A 82 -36.46 -20.48 9.02
N PRO A 83 -36.58 -21.82 8.97
CA PRO A 83 -37.71 -22.45 8.28
C PRO A 83 -39.08 -22.08 8.89
N THR A 84 -40.09 -21.93 8.02
CA THR A 84 -41.41 -21.31 8.32
C THR A 84 -42.39 -22.19 9.11
N GLY A 85 -43.37 -21.55 9.79
CA GLY A 85 -44.73 -22.11 9.85
C GLY A 85 -45.80 -21.41 10.70
N ARG A 86 -45.49 -20.41 11.54
CA ARG A 86 -46.50 -19.81 12.45
C ARG A 86 -46.44 -18.28 12.50
N THR A 87 -47.60 -17.64 12.31
CA THR A 87 -47.80 -16.21 12.56
C THR A 87 -47.62 -15.91 14.06
N PRO A 88 -46.69 -15.02 14.45
CA PRO A 88 -46.50 -14.66 15.85
C PRO A 88 -47.79 -14.09 16.48
N ALA A 89 -48.05 -14.41 17.75
CA ALA A 89 -49.29 -13.99 18.44
C ALA A 89 -49.48 -12.46 18.49
N VAL A 90 -48.40 -11.70 18.37
CA VAL A 90 -48.37 -10.22 18.35
C VAL A 90 -49.20 -9.64 17.19
N PHE A 91 -49.36 -10.36 16.08
CA PHE A 91 -50.11 -9.87 14.92
C PHE A 91 -51.63 -10.12 15.01
N LYS A 92 -52.10 -10.92 15.98
CA LYS A 92 -53.53 -11.30 16.10
C LYS A 92 -54.46 -10.14 16.50
N GLY A 93 -53.92 -9.04 17.04
CA GLY A 93 -54.69 -7.86 17.47
C GLY A 93 -54.58 -6.64 16.56
N LEU A 94 -53.91 -6.77 15.41
CA LEU A 94 -53.70 -5.63 14.52
C LEU A 94 -54.94 -5.36 13.63
N PRO A 95 -55.22 -4.09 13.28
CA PRO A 95 -56.23 -3.73 12.29
C PRO A 95 -56.04 -4.47 10.96
N ALA A 96 -57.13 -4.66 10.20
CA ALA A 96 -57.13 -5.45 8.96
C ALA A 96 -56.06 -5.06 7.91
N HIS A 97 -55.68 -3.78 7.85
CA HIS A 97 -54.64 -3.27 6.94
C HIS A 97 -53.19 -3.50 7.41
N LEU A 98 -53.00 -3.98 8.64
CA LEU A 98 -51.72 -4.36 9.24
C LEU A 98 -51.64 -5.88 9.50
N GLN A 99 -52.58 -6.64 8.95
CA GLN A 99 -52.55 -8.10 9.01
C GLN A 99 -51.50 -8.64 8.03
N PRO A 100 -50.77 -9.71 8.38
CA PRO A 100 -49.82 -10.35 7.49
C PRO A 100 -50.48 -10.83 6.20
N VAL A 101 -49.88 -10.49 5.06
CA VAL A 101 -50.29 -11.00 3.75
C VAL A 101 -49.67 -12.37 3.48
N LYS A 102 -48.42 -12.59 3.92
CA LYS A 102 -47.68 -13.83 3.74
C LYS A 102 -46.77 -14.07 4.94
N VAL A 103 -46.62 -15.33 5.35
CA VAL A 103 -45.61 -15.75 6.33
C VAL A 103 -44.75 -16.81 5.67
N GLU A 104 -43.47 -16.50 5.46
CA GLU A 104 -42.50 -17.35 4.78
C GLU A 104 -41.16 -17.22 5.50
N ASP A 105 -40.52 -18.35 5.75
CA ASP A 105 -39.30 -18.55 6.53
C ASP A 105 -39.21 -17.72 7.82
N GLY A 106 -40.27 -17.79 8.64
CA GLY A 106 -40.36 -17.06 9.90
C GLY A 106 -40.45 -15.54 9.75
N ARG A 107 -40.52 -15.01 8.52
CA ARG A 107 -40.75 -13.61 8.20
C ARG A 107 -42.23 -13.36 7.96
N VAL A 108 -42.68 -12.18 8.37
CA VAL A 108 -44.06 -11.71 8.23
C VAL A 108 -44.06 -10.60 7.19
N TYR A 109 -44.74 -10.83 6.08
CA TYR A 109 -44.84 -9.89 4.97
C TYR A 109 -46.16 -9.13 5.08
N MET A 110 -46.09 -7.81 5.09
CA MET A 110 -47.26 -6.91 5.07
C MET A 110 -47.68 -6.56 3.64
N THR A 111 -46.93 -7.02 2.65
CA THR A 111 -47.14 -6.79 1.22
C THR A 111 -47.00 -8.10 0.45
N PRO A 112 -47.63 -8.23 -0.73
CA PRO A 112 -47.49 -9.42 -1.57
C PRO A 112 -46.06 -9.59 -2.13
N ASP A 113 -45.33 -8.48 -2.29
CA ASP A 113 -43.99 -8.46 -2.86
C ASP A 113 -42.96 -8.98 -1.85
N SER A 114 -42.28 -10.07 -2.21
CA SER A 114 -41.22 -10.70 -1.42
C SER A 114 -39.88 -10.69 -2.16
N HIS A 115 -39.38 -9.51 -2.53
CA HIS A 115 -38.00 -9.36 -3.00
C HIS A 115 -37.08 -9.11 -1.80
N THR A 116 -36.65 -10.15 -1.10
CA THR A 116 -35.75 -10.01 0.06
C THR A 116 -34.65 -11.07 0.12
N ASP A 117 -33.86 -11.15 -0.94
CA ASP A 117 -32.50 -11.69 -0.85
C ASP A 117 -31.61 -10.62 -0.24
N LEU A 118 -31.68 -10.45 1.08
CA LEU A 118 -30.76 -9.57 1.79
C LEU A 118 -29.40 -10.28 1.88
N PRO A 119 -28.34 -9.74 1.27
CA PRO A 119 -27.01 -10.31 1.42
C PRO A 119 -26.54 -10.22 2.88
N SER A 120 -25.45 -10.93 3.19
CA SER A 120 -24.85 -10.84 4.53
C SER A 120 -24.46 -9.39 4.83
N LEU A 121 -24.89 -8.86 5.99
CA LEU A 121 -24.62 -7.48 6.39
C LEU A 121 -23.12 -7.20 6.61
N ILE A 122 -22.32 -8.25 6.75
CA ILE A 122 -20.86 -8.18 6.91
C ILE A 122 -20.11 -8.65 5.64
N GLU A 123 -20.81 -8.89 4.55
CA GLU A 123 -20.23 -9.40 3.30
C GLU A 123 -19.07 -8.51 2.81
N MET A 124 -19.22 -7.19 2.86
CA MET A 124 -18.18 -6.26 2.44
C MET A 124 -16.88 -6.41 3.27
N GLN A 125 -16.97 -6.73 4.57
CA GLN A 125 -15.80 -6.98 5.42
C GLN A 125 -15.09 -8.26 5.00
N LEU A 126 -15.86 -9.35 4.87
CA LEU A 126 -15.36 -10.68 4.54
C LEU A 126 -14.76 -10.74 3.13
N GLN A 127 -15.49 -10.24 2.12
CA GLN A 127 -15.05 -10.22 0.73
C GLN A 127 -13.80 -9.35 0.55
N SER A 128 -13.75 -8.20 1.22
CA SER A 128 -12.58 -7.33 1.17
C SER A 128 -11.31 -8.01 1.70
N TYR A 129 -11.43 -8.78 2.79
CA TYR A 129 -10.29 -9.49 3.35
C TYR A 129 -9.93 -10.75 2.56
N ARG A 130 -10.93 -11.45 2.00
CA ARG A 130 -10.73 -12.56 1.04
C ARG A 130 -9.94 -12.09 -0.19
N TRP A 131 -10.33 -10.94 -0.76
CA TRP A 131 -9.60 -10.30 -1.85
C TRP A 131 -8.15 -9.99 -1.45
N PHE A 132 -7.91 -9.45 -0.25
CA PHE A 132 -6.56 -9.14 0.21
C PHE A 132 -5.66 -10.38 0.27
N LEU A 133 -6.17 -11.49 0.84
CA LEU A 133 -5.40 -12.73 1.00
C LEU A 133 -5.12 -13.45 -0.32
N THR A 134 -5.92 -13.19 -1.37
CA THR A 134 -5.79 -13.85 -2.68
C THR A 134 -5.09 -12.94 -3.69
N GLU A 135 -5.76 -11.90 -4.14
CA GLU A 135 -5.26 -10.98 -5.16
C GLU A 135 -4.37 -9.88 -4.56
N GLY A 136 -4.77 -9.30 -3.43
CA GLY A 136 -4.10 -8.14 -2.87
C GLY A 136 -2.64 -8.39 -2.48
N LEU A 137 -2.32 -9.56 -1.91
CA LEU A 137 -0.94 -9.97 -1.59
C LEU A 137 -0.14 -10.32 -2.84
N LYS A 138 -0.77 -10.94 -3.84
CA LYS A 138 -0.12 -11.22 -5.13
C LYS A 138 0.33 -9.92 -5.79
N GLU A 139 -0.56 -8.93 -5.91
CA GLU A 139 -0.24 -7.60 -6.45
C GLU A 139 0.95 -6.96 -5.73
N LEU A 140 0.98 -7.04 -4.40
CA LEU A 140 2.06 -6.47 -3.58
C LEU A 140 3.41 -7.16 -3.79
N LEU A 141 3.42 -8.48 -3.88
CA LEU A 141 4.64 -9.25 -4.07
C LEU A 141 5.16 -9.12 -5.50
N GLU A 142 4.27 -9.02 -6.49
CA GLU A 142 4.62 -8.70 -7.88
C GLU A 142 5.17 -7.27 -8.01
N GLU A 143 4.67 -6.30 -7.23
CA GLU A 143 5.15 -4.90 -7.24
C GLU A 143 6.63 -4.77 -6.88
N ILE A 144 7.11 -5.56 -5.91
CA ILE A 144 8.51 -5.51 -5.45
C ILE A 144 9.43 -6.45 -6.23
N THR A 145 8.90 -7.33 -7.08
CA THR A 145 9.69 -8.32 -7.82
C THR A 145 9.99 -7.85 -9.26
N PRO A 146 11.21 -8.08 -9.79
CA PRO A 146 12.40 -8.59 -9.12
C PRO A 146 13.10 -7.53 -8.25
N ILE A 147 13.75 -8.00 -7.18
CA ILE A 147 14.64 -7.19 -6.35
C ILE A 147 16.07 -7.39 -6.87
N THR A 148 16.69 -6.33 -7.40
CA THR A 148 18.06 -6.36 -7.91
C THR A 148 19.01 -5.61 -6.99
N ASP A 149 20.28 -6.00 -6.99
CA ASP A 149 21.36 -5.27 -6.33
C ASP A 149 21.53 -3.84 -6.91
N PHE A 150 22.28 -2.96 -6.23
CA PHE A 150 22.50 -1.58 -6.70
C PHE A 150 23.19 -1.50 -8.06
N SER A 151 24.05 -2.46 -8.39
CA SER A 151 24.71 -2.52 -9.70
C SER A 151 23.84 -3.20 -10.76
N THR A 152 22.73 -3.83 -10.37
CA THR A 152 21.78 -4.64 -11.17
C THR A 152 22.39 -5.87 -11.87
N LYS A 153 23.70 -6.07 -11.73
CA LYS A 153 24.50 -7.03 -12.48
C LYS A 153 24.86 -8.28 -11.70
N LYS A 154 24.75 -8.27 -10.37
CA LYS A 154 25.28 -9.34 -9.51
C LYS A 154 24.20 -10.32 -9.08
N MET A 155 23.14 -9.82 -8.48
CA MET A 155 22.13 -10.65 -7.84
C MET A 155 20.72 -10.16 -8.13
N GLU A 156 19.82 -11.13 -8.25
CA GLU A 156 18.41 -10.89 -8.47
C GLU A 156 17.60 -11.85 -7.61
N LEU A 157 16.71 -11.31 -6.77
CA LEU A 157 15.76 -12.08 -5.99
C LEU A 157 14.36 -11.92 -6.56
N ARG A 158 13.76 -13.05 -6.90
CA ARG A 158 12.39 -13.15 -7.41
C ARG A 158 11.49 -13.76 -6.35
N ILE A 159 10.28 -13.25 -6.25
CA ILE A 159 9.23 -13.84 -5.41
C ILE A 159 8.30 -14.56 -6.37
N LEU A 160 8.34 -15.89 -6.34
CA LEU A 160 7.60 -16.75 -7.25
C LEU A 160 6.20 -17.06 -6.75
N GLY A 161 5.90 -16.81 -5.47
CA GLY A 161 4.63 -17.21 -4.90
C GLY A 161 4.53 -17.00 -3.40
N HIS A 162 3.36 -17.32 -2.85
CA HIS A 162 3.17 -17.37 -1.41
C HIS A 162 2.21 -18.49 -0.98
N THR A 163 2.43 -18.99 0.23
CA THR A 163 1.58 -19.96 0.92
C THR A 163 1.24 -19.48 2.32
N PHE A 164 0.16 -20.02 2.86
CA PHE A 164 -0.18 -19.92 4.27
C PHE A 164 -0.13 -21.30 4.94
N ASP A 165 0.50 -21.35 6.11
CA ASP A 165 0.30 -22.48 7.02
C ASP A 165 -1.08 -22.33 7.71
N ALA A 166 -1.66 -23.46 8.15
CA ALA A 166 -2.89 -23.43 8.94
C ALA A 166 -2.70 -22.63 10.24
N PRO A 167 -3.73 -21.91 10.71
CA PRO A 167 -3.65 -21.19 11.97
C PRO A 167 -3.36 -22.16 13.12
N LYS A 168 -2.47 -21.74 14.02
CA LYS A 168 -1.98 -22.60 15.11
C LYS A 168 -3.06 -22.90 16.16
N TYR A 169 -4.03 -22.00 16.31
CA TYR A 169 -5.10 -22.08 17.29
C TYR A 169 -6.40 -21.53 16.70
N ASP A 170 -7.53 -22.00 17.21
CA ASP A 170 -8.86 -21.50 16.87
C ASP A 170 -9.16 -20.13 17.55
N PRO A 171 -10.12 -19.35 17.04
CA PRO A 171 -10.51 -18.06 17.62
C PRO A 171 -10.89 -18.10 19.11
N ALA A 172 -11.55 -19.15 19.59
CA ALA A 172 -11.97 -19.23 20.99
C ALA A 172 -10.77 -19.47 21.92
N THR A 173 -9.83 -20.33 21.50
CA THR A 173 -8.57 -20.52 22.23
C THR A 173 -7.73 -19.25 22.26
N CYS A 174 -7.65 -18.50 21.16
CA CYS A 174 -6.91 -17.23 21.13
C CYS A 174 -7.46 -16.21 22.12
N ARG A 175 -8.79 -16.06 22.22
CA ARG A 175 -9.45 -15.19 23.22
C ARG A 175 -9.12 -15.61 24.66
N ARG A 176 -9.24 -16.91 24.97
CA ARG A 176 -9.01 -17.43 26.32
C ARG A 176 -7.55 -17.33 26.77
N ARG A 177 -6.59 -17.48 25.84
CA ARG A 177 -5.15 -17.53 26.15
C ARG A 177 -4.40 -16.21 25.89
N ASN A 178 -5.11 -15.13 25.56
CA ASN A 178 -4.51 -13.84 25.19
C ASN A 178 -3.55 -13.93 23.99
N LEU A 179 -3.89 -14.75 22.99
CA LEU A 179 -3.12 -14.94 21.76
C LEU A 179 -3.77 -14.22 20.57
N SER A 180 -3.02 -14.02 19.49
CA SER A 180 -3.54 -13.51 18.22
C SER A 180 -4.01 -14.66 17.32
N TYR A 181 -5.13 -14.47 16.61
CA TYR A 181 -5.58 -15.40 15.58
C TYR A 181 -4.90 -15.03 14.26
N GLU A 182 -3.92 -15.83 13.84
CA GLU A 182 -3.04 -15.54 12.72
C GLU A 182 -2.53 -16.82 12.02
N ALA A 183 -2.17 -16.69 10.76
CA ALA A 183 -1.50 -17.72 9.97
C ALA A 183 -0.09 -17.27 9.58
N VAL A 184 0.83 -18.23 9.50
CA VAL A 184 2.19 -17.99 9.03
C VAL A 184 2.19 -17.91 7.51
N MET A 185 2.67 -16.80 6.97
CA MET A 185 2.88 -16.61 5.54
C MET A 185 4.33 -16.95 5.17
N LYS A 186 4.49 -17.76 4.12
CA LYS A 186 5.78 -18.06 3.49
C LYS A 186 5.77 -17.56 2.05
N GLY A 187 6.90 -17.02 1.62
CA GLY A 187 7.16 -16.66 0.23
C GLY A 187 8.06 -17.69 -0.42
N HIS A 188 7.68 -18.18 -1.59
CA HIS A 188 8.56 -18.97 -2.44
C HIS A 188 9.51 -18.00 -3.15
N VAL A 189 10.78 -17.98 -2.74
CA VAL A 189 11.77 -17.04 -3.30
C VAL A 189 12.83 -17.77 -4.10
N GLN A 190 13.29 -17.12 -5.16
CA GLN A 190 14.36 -17.57 -6.02
C GLN A 190 15.46 -16.51 -6.04
N LEU A 191 16.65 -16.88 -5.56
CA LEU A 191 17.86 -16.06 -5.63
C LEU A 191 18.69 -16.51 -6.84
N ILE A 192 18.95 -15.58 -7.75
CA ILE A 192 19.77 -15.79 -8.95
C ILE A 192 21.06 -15.01 -8.78
N ASN A 193 22.18 -15.72 -8.76
CA ASN A 193 23.51 -15.12 -8.91
C ASN A 193 23.82 -15.02 -10.41
N LYS A 194 23.89 -13.80 -10.95
CA LYS A 194 24.12 -13.55 -12.37
C LYS A 194 25.57 -13.77 -12.81
N GLU A 195 26.50 -13.75 -11.87
CA GLU A 195 27.93 -13.97 -12.14
C GLU A 195 28.26 -15.46 -12.22
N THR A 196 27.76 -16.26 -11.27
CA THR A 196 27.98 -17.73 -11.25
C THR A 196 26.93 -18.50 -12.06
N GLY A 197 25.76 -17.90 -12.30
CA GLY A 197 24.60 -18.57 -12.88
C GLY A 197 23.86 -19.49 -11.89
N GLU A 198 24.23 -19.49 -10.61
CA GLU A 198 23.59 -20.30 -9.58
C GLU A 198 22.18 -19.78 -9.26
N ILE A 199 21.23 -20.71 -9.13
CA ILE A 199 19.84 -20.44 -8.76
C ILE A 199 19.52 -21.22 -7.50
N LYS A 200 19.21 -20.51 -6.41
CA LYS A 200 18.76 -21.10 -5.14
C LYS A 200 17.28 -20.78 -4.93
N GLU A 201 16.45 -21.80 -4.74
CA GLU A 201 15.02 -21.65 -4.43
C GLU A 201 14.76 -22.11 -2.99
N GLN A 202 13.99 -21.32 -2.24
CA GLN A 202 13.66 -21.62 -0.86
C GLN A 202 12.33 -20.98 -0.44
N ASP A 203 11.65 -21.63 0.50
CA ASP A 203 10.50 -21.07 1.20
C ASP A 203 10.98 -20.24 2.39
N VAL A 204 10.71 -18.94 2.35
CA VAL A 204 11.13 -18.00 3.40
C VAL A 204 9.91 -17.50 4.17
N PHE A 205 10.02 -17.50 5.49
CA PHE A 205 9.02 -16.91 6.37
C PHE A 205 8.94 -15.39 6.14
N LEU A 206 7.78 -14.90 5.70
CA LEU A 206 7.54 -13.47 5.46
C LEU A 206 6.84 -12.77 6.64
N GLY A 207 6.28 -13.54 7.58
CA GLY A 207 5.59 -13.01 8.75
C GLY A 207 4.30 -13.76 9.05
N SER A 208 3.70 -13.45 10.20
CA SER A 208 2.32 -13.86 10.50
C SER A 208 1.33 -12.81 9.97
N ILE A 209 0.23 -13.26 9.40
CA ILE A 209 -0.90 -12.42 8.99
C ILE A 209 -2.11 -12.73 9.89
N PRO A 210 -2.68 -11.73 10.59
CA PRO A 210 -3.90 -11.91 11.36
C PRO A 210 -5.05 -12.40 10.47
N LEU A 211 -5.81 -13.39 10.90
CA LEU A 211 -6.95 -13.89 10.15
C LEU A 211 -8.25 -13.23 10.62
N MET A 212 -9.18 -13.07 9.69
CA MET A 212 -10.53 -12.60 9.98
C MET A 212 -11.40 -13.78 10.42
N THR A 213 -12.17 -13.58 11.49
CA THR A 213 -13.16 -14.54 11.97
C THR A 213 -14.39 -14.55 11.05
N GLU A 214 -15.27 -15.54 11.20
CA GLU A 214 -16.57 -15.61 10.49
C GLU A 214 -17.46 -14.39 10.76
N ASN A 215 -17.26 -13.70 11.88
CA ASN A 215 -18.01 -12.49 12.25
C ASN A 215 -17.43 -11.20 11.65
N GLY A 216 -16.37 -11.28 10.83
CA GLY A 216 -15.71 -10.09 10.27
C GLY A 216 -14.82 -9.35 11.28
N THR A 217 -14.36 -10.03 12.33
CA THR A 217 -13.52 -9.45 13.41
C THR A 217 -12.10 -10.03 13.37
N PHE A 218 -11.17 -9.42 14.12
CA PHE A 218 -9.80 -9.90 14.33
C PHE A 218 -9.55 -10.10 15.82
N ILE A 219 -8.78 -11.12 16.17
CA ILE A 219 -8.33 -11.34 17.55
C ILE A 219 -6.84 -11.02 17.64
N VAL A 220 -6.49 -9.99 18.40
CA VAL A 220 -5.10 -9.55 18.59
C VAL A 220 -4.81 -9.50 20.08
N GLY A 221 -3.91 -10.36 20.56
CA GLY A 221 -3.59 -10.49 21.98
C GLY A 221 -4.82 -10.84 22.84
N GLY A 222 -5.69 -11.73 22.36
CA GLY A 222 -6.94 -12.12 23.02
C GLY A 222 -8.11 -11.15 22.88
N ILE A 223 -7.86 -9.94 22.40
CA ILE A 223 -8.88 -8.89 22.28
C ILE A 223 -9.47 -8.92 20.88
N GLU A 224 -10.80 -9.03 20.82
CA GLU A 224 -11.56 -8.98 19.58
C GLU A 224 -11.70 -7.51 19.11
N ARG A 225 -11.40 -7.26 17.84
CA ARG A 225 -11.31 -5.94 17.23
C ARG A 225 -11.96 -5.94 15.85
N VAL A 226 -12.51 -4.79 15.46
CA VAL A 226 -13.07 -4.57 14.12
C VAL A 226 -12.26 -3.49 13.42
N VAL A 227 -11.92 -3.72 12.16
CA VAL A 227 -11.32 -2.69 11.31
C VAL A 227 -12.43 -1.96 10.58
N VAL A 228 -12.56 -0.67 10.87
CA VAL A 228 -13.61 0.18 10.28
C VAL A 228 -13.18 0.62 8.88
N HIS A 229 -14.09 0.48 7.92
CA HIS A 229 -13.89 1.02 6.58
C HIS A 229 -13.78 2.54 6.60
N GLN A 230 -12.93 3.09 5.75
CA GLN A 230 -12.70 4.53 5.71
C GLN A 230 -13.34 5.15 4.47
N LEU A 231 -14.07 6.24 4.63
CA LEU A 231 -14.51 7.05 3.50
C LEU A 231 -13.39 8.06 3.15
N VAL A 232 -12.73 7.84 2.02
CA VAL A 232 -11.61 8.67 1.56
C VAL A 232 -11.95 9.35 0.24
N ARG A 233 -11.18 10.37 -0.15
CA ARG A 233 -11.31 10.93 -1.50
C ARG A 233 -10.87 9.89 -2.53
N SER A 234 -11.64 9.79 -3.60
CA SER A 234 -11.26 9.00 -4.76
C SER A 234 -10.04 9.61 -5.46
N PRO A 235 -9.18 8.80 -6.11
CA PRO A 235 -8.12 9.33 -6.95
C PRO A 235 -8.68 10.22 -8.06
N GLY A 236 -8.01 11.32 -8.35
CA GLY A 236 -8.44 12.30 -9.35
C GLY A 236 -7.97 13.72 -9.04
N VAL A 237 -8.54 14.67 -9.78
CA VAL A 237 -8.27 16.10 -9.64
C VAL A 237 -9.52 16.82 -9.19
N PHE A 238 -9.36 17.65 -8.17
CA PHE A 238 -10.44 18.40 -7.53
C PHE A 238 -10.11 19.88 -7.51
N PHE A 239 -11.05 20.71 -7.93
CA PHE A 239 -10.95 22.15 -7.87
C PHE A 239 -11.89 22.68 -6.79
N SER A 240 -11.36 23.43 -5.84
CA SER A 240 -12.12 23.99 -4.73
C SER A 240 -11.86 25.48 -4.61
N LYS A 241 -12.86 26.25 -4.15
CA LYS A 241 -12.63 27.64 -3.76
C LYS A 241 -11.65 27.71 -2.58
N MET A 242 -10.77 28.71 -2.60
CA MET A 242 -9.87 28.97 -1.49
C MET A 242 -10.66 29.51 -0.29
N THR A 243 -10.42 28.96 0.90
CA THR A 243 -11.08 29.41 2.13
C THR A 243 -10.74 30.86 2.46
N ASP A 244 -9.47 31.25 2.29
CA ASP A 244 -8.97 32.57 2.67
C ASP A 244 -9.23 33.67 1.63
N VAL A 245 -9.49 33.27 0.37
CA VAL A 245 -9.76 34.16 -0.77
C VAL A 245 -10.78 33.49 -1.67
N THR A 246 -12.06 33.65 -1.34
CA THR A 246 -13.16 32.95 -2.03
C THR A 246 -13.28 33.25 -3.52
N LYS A 247 -12.65 34.33 -4.00
CA LYS A 247 -12.52 34.66 -5.43
C LYS A 247 -11.60 33.69 -6.19
N TYR A 248 -10.58 33.15 -5.54
CA TYR A 248 -9.62 32.27 -6.16
C TYR A 248 -9.81 30.81 -5.78
N HIS A 249 -9.16 29.95 -6.52
CA HIS A 249 -9.34 28.52 -6.47
C HIS A 249 -8.01 27.81 -6.17
N ALA A 250 -8.16 26.56 -5.76
CA ALA A 250 -7.11 25.59 -5.56
C ALA A 250 -7.44 24.32 -6.33
N ALA A 251 -6.40 23.61 -6.79
CA ALA A 251 -6.51 22.30 -7.38
C ALA A 251 -5.77 21.27 -6.52
N LYS A 252 -6.36 20.08 -6.31
CA LYS A 252 -5.74 18.97 -5.60
C LYS A 252 -5.68 17.76 -6.52
N ILE A 253 -4.48 17.29 -6.78
CA ILE A 253 -4.21 16.08 -7.56
C ILE A 253 -3.90 14.95 -6.58
N ILE A 254 -4.77 13.96 -6.53
CA ILE A 254 -4.71 12.83 -5.60
C ILE A 254 -4.51 11.55 -6.42
N PRO A 255 -3.30 10.96 -6.45
CA PRO A 255 -3.08 9.68 -7.11
C PRO A 255 -3.61 8.50 -6.27
N LYS A 256 -3.74 7.32 -6.89
CA LYS A 256 -3.95 6.06 -6.16
C LYS A 256 -2.73 5.76 -5.28
N ARG A 257 -1.53 6.00 -5.79
CA ARG A 257 -0.23 5.80 -5.11
C ARG A 257 0.76 6.87 -5.58
N GLY A 258 1.54 7.43 -4.64
CA GLY A 258 2.55 8.44 -4.94
C GLY A 258 2.28 9.78 -4.23
N VAL A 259 2.98 10.82 -4.67
CA VAL A 259 2.93 12.14 -4.05
C VAL A 259 1.65 12.90 -4.41
N TRP A 260 1.08 13.59 -3.44
CA TRP A 260 -0.03 14.50 -3.69
C TRP A 260 0.51 15.85 -4.19
N LEU A 261 -0.21 16.47 -5.12
CA LEU A 261 0.08 17.83 -5.54
C LEU A 261 -1.09 18.73 -5.17
N GLU A 262 -0.84 19.71 -4.31
CA GLU A 262 -1.80 20.71 -3.90
C GLU A 262 -1.39 22.05 -4.51
N ILE A 263 -2.24 22.63 -5.34
CA ILE A 263 -2.01 23.89 -6.06
C ILE A 263 -2.99 24.91 -5.51
N GLU A 264 -2.51 26.11 -5.19
CA GLU A 264 -3.30 27.18 -4.59
C GLU A 264 -2.92 28.52 -5.19
N THR A 265 -3.91 29.39 -5.34
CA THR A 265 -3.72 30.77 -5.78
C THR A 265 -3.85 31.70 -4.59
N ASP A 266 -2.79 32.45 -4.29
CA ASP A 266 -2.76 33.38 -3.15
C ASP A 266 -3.51 34.70 -3.44
N ARG A 267 -3.71 35.54 -2.43
CA ARG A 267 -4.39 36.86 -2.54
C ARG A 267 -3.80 37.75 -3.63
N LYS A 268 -2.48 37.64 -3.84
CA LYS A 268 -1.71 38.39 -4.84
C LYS A 268 -1.81 37.82 -6.26
N GLY A 269 -2.53 36.72 -6.47
CA GLY A 269 -2.61 36.04 -7.77
C GLY A 269 -1.37 35.20 -8.10
N ILE A 270 -0.57 34.83 -7.10
CA ILE A 270 0.58 33.94 -7.27
C ILE A 270 0.09 32.50 -7.14
N ILE A 271 0.39 31.66 -8.13
CA ILE A 271 0.07 30.24 -8.13
C ILE A 271 1.26 29.48 -7.53
N ALA A 272 1.02 28.84 -6.40
CA ALA A 272 2.01 28.01 -5.72
C ALA A 272 1.51 26.57 -5.62
N CYS A 273 2.42 25.62 -5.46
CA CYS A 273 2.07 24.25 -5.12
C CYS A 273 2.86 23.70 -3.93
N LYS A 274 2.34 22.62 -3.36
CA LYS A 274 2.94 21.82 -2.30
C LYS A 274 2.97 20.36 -2.78
N ILE A 275 4.15 19.77 -2.78
CA ILE A 275 4.35 18.35 -3.05
C ILE A 275 4.31 17.62 -1.70
N ASP A 276 3.41 16.65 -1.52
CA ASP A 276 3.27 15.86 -0.28
C ASP A 276 3.19 16.72 1.00
N ARG A 277 2.41 17.81 0.94
CA ARG A 277 2.20 18.78 2.04
C ARG A 277 3.49 19.43 2.58
N LYS A 278 4.55 19.46 1.77
CA LYS A 278 5.79 20.18 2.09
C LYS A 278 5.65 21.70 1.84
N ARG A 279 6.77 22.42 1.86
CA ARG A 279 6.80 23.88 1.69
C ARG A 279 6.30 24.29 0.30
N LYS A 280 5.70 25.48 0.22
CA LYS A 280 5.22 26.07 -1.04
C LYS A 280 6.37 26.33 -2.00
N ILE A 281 6.13 26.04 -3.28
CA ILE A 281 7.00 26.40 -4.40
C ILE A 281 6.15 27.10 -5.48
N PRO A 282 6.66 28.10 -6.20
CA PRO A 282 5.99 28.64 -7.38
C PRO A 282 5.69 27.53 -8.39
N ILE A 283 4.49 27.54 -9.00
CA ILE A 283 4.10 26.49 -9.95
C ILE A 283 4.99 26.46 -11.20
N THR A 284 5.56 27.60 -11.55
CA THR A 284 6.50 27.81 -12.66
C THR A 284 7.75 26.95 -12.52
N GLN A 285 8.21 26.66 -11.30
CA GLN A 285 9.34 25.74 -11.09
C GLN A 285 9.01 24.33 -11.54
N LEU A 286 7.77 23.86 -11.32
CA LEU A 286 7.33 22.56 -11.84
C LEU A 286 7.23 22.56 -13.36
N LEU A 287 6.70 23.64 -13.95
CA LEU A 287 6.64 23.75 -15.41
C LEU A 287 8.04 23.70 -16.05
N ARG A 288 9.03 24.37 -15.45
CA ARG A 288 10.42 24.31 -15.91
C ARG A 288 11.00 22.90 -15.91
N VAL A 289 10.90 22.20 -14.77
CA VAL A 289 11.46 20.83 -14.67
C VAL A 289 10.71 19.83 -15.55
N PHE A 290 9.46 20.10 -15.90
CA PHE A 290 8.64 19.28 -16.79
C PHE A 290 8.78 19.61 -18.28
N GLY A 291 9.75 20.44 -18.68
CA GLY A 291 10.12 20.65 -20.09
C GLY A 291 9.83 22.03 -20.65
N TYR A 292 9.31 22.96 -19.83
CA TYR A 292 9.12 24.37 -20.21
C TYR A 292 10.22 25.24 -19.61
N ASP A 293 11.44 25.04 -20.10
CA ASP A 293 12.69 25.63 -19.61
C ASP A 293 12.69 27.18 -19.53
N THR A 294 12.12 27.86 -20.51
CA THR A 294 12.12 29.34 -20.63
C THR A 294 10.80 29.99 -20.23
N ASP A 295 10.86 31.21 -19.72
CA ASP A 295 9.70 32.04 -19.33
C ASP A 295 8.74 32.24 -20.51
N ASP A 296 9.27 32.47 -21.72
CA ASP A 296 8.47 32.67 -22.94
C ASP A 296 7.64 31.42 -23.31
N LYS A 297 8.24 30.23 -23.20
CA LYS A 297 7.51 28.97 -23.40
C LYS A 297 6.40 28.82 -22.36
N ILE A 298 6.67 29.14 -21.09
CA ILE A 298 5.68 29.09 -20.02
C ILE A 298 4.53 30.06 -20.30
N LEU A 299 4.81 31.31 -20.66
CA LEU A 299 3.78 32.31 -20.97
C LEU A 299 2.94 31.90 -22.18
N SER A 300 3.59 31.40 -23.23
CA SER A 300 2.92 30.93 -24.45
C SER A 300 1.93 29.80 -24.20
N LEU A 301 2.16 28.97 -23.17
CA LEU A 301 1.22 27.90 -22.80
C LEU A 301 -0.09 28.39 -22.20
N PHE A 302 -0.17 29.63 -21.72
CA PHE A 302 -1.36 30.12 -21.03
C PHE A 302 -1.91 31.40 -21.66
N ALA A 303 -1.31 31.87 -22.76
CA ALA A 303 -1.71 33.10 -23.45
C ALA A 303 -3.20 33.13 -23.84
N ASP A 304 -3.81 31.98 -24.13
CA ASP A 304 -5.24 31.86 -24.49
C ASP A 304 -6.20 31.94 -23.28
N VAL A 305 -5.71 31.67 -22.07
CA VAL A 305 -6.51 31.73 -20.83
C VAL A 305 -6.19 32.97 -19.98
N THR A 306 -5.18 33.74 -20.36
CA THR A 306 -4.85 35.02 -19.73
C THR A 306 -5.89 36.09 -20.08
N LYS A 307 -6.36 36.82 -19.07
CA LYS A 307 -7.33 37.93 -19.18
C LYS A 307 -6.79 39.16 -18.43
N ASP A 308 -7.66 39.90 -17.73
CA ASP A 308 -7.34 41.11 -16.96
C ASP A 308 -6.19 40.93 -15.97
N LYS A 309 -6.03 39.71 -15.44
CA LYS A 309 -4.91 39.35 -14.55
C LYS A 309 -4.15 38.16 -15.12
N ASP A 310 -2.87 38.38 -15.36
CA ASP A 310 -1.95 37.29 -15.70
C ASP A 310 -1.38 36.65 -14.43
N PHE A 311 -1.99 35.55 -14.00
CA PHE A 311 -1.54 34.78 -12.85
C PHE A 311 -0.18 34.11 -13.07
N ILE A 312 0.15 33.76 -14.32
CA ILE A 312 1.40 33.07 -14.65
C ILE A 312 2.55 34.06 -14.64
N LEU A 313 2.38 35.24 -15.26
CA LEU A 313 3.37 36.32 -15.21
C LEU A 313 3.65 36.77 -13.77
N ASN A 314 2.60 37.03 -12.97
CA ASN A 314 2.76 37.37 -11.55
C ASN A 314 3.53 36.31 -10.76
N THR A 315 3.38 35.04 -11.15
CA THR A 315 4.12 33.93 -10.54
C THR A 315 5.58 33.90 -10.99
N LEU A 316 5.86 34.11 -12.29
CA LEU A 316 7.21 34.19 -12.86
C LEU A 316 8.02 35.36 -12.29
N GLU A 317 7.38 36.51 -12.04
CA GLU A 317 8.04 37.65 -11.39
C GLU A 317 8.50 37.31 -9.97
N LYS A 318 7.70 36.52 -9.24
CA LYS A 318 8.02 36.10 -7.88
C LYS A 318 8.93 34.86 -7.81
N ASP A 319 9.06 34.12 -8.90
CA ASP A 319 9.90 32.93 -8.96
C ASP A 319 11.38 33.30 -8.88
N SER A 320 12.07 32.71 -7.90
CA SER A 320 13.51 32.90 -7.72
C SER A 320 14.35 32.05 -8.66
N ALA A 321 13.79 30.96 -9.22
CA ALA A 321 14.51 30.04 -10.09
C ALA A 321 14.29 30.42 -11.56
N ARG A 322 15.40 30.76 -12.25
CA ARG A 322 15.37 31.14 -13.67
C ARG A 322 15.84 30.03 -14.60
N THR A 323 16.67 29.11 -14.09
CA THR A 323 17.15 27.96 -14.86
C THR A 323 16.44 26.66 -14.43
N VAL A 324 16.52 25.63 -15.27
CA VAL A 324 15.98 24.30 -14.97
C VAL A 324 16.69 23.66 -13.78
N GLU A 325 18.02 23.79 -13.71
CA GLU A 325 18.84 23.25 -12.63
C GLU A 325 18.51 23.94 -11.29
N ASP A 326 18.36 25.26 -11.30
CA ASP A 326 17.94 26.01 -10.11
C ASP A 326 16.55 25.59 -9.66
N ALA A 327 15.63 25.31 -10.59
CA ALA A 327 14.29 24.83 -10.27
C ALA A 327 14.35 23.43 -9.61
N TYR A 328 15.12 22.49 -10.17
CA TYR A 328 15.34 21.17 -9.55
C TYR A 328 15.91 21.29 -8.13
N GLN A 329 17.01 22.03 -7.96
CA GLN A 329 17.62 22.23 -6.64
C GLN A 329 16.66 22.94 -5.68
N SER A 330 15.91 23.92 -6.19
CA SER A 330 14.94 24.66 -5.43
C SER A 330 13.90 23.71 -4.86
N ILE A 331 13.22 22.94 -5.70
CA ILE A 331 12.20 21.96 -5.31
C ILE A 331 12.79 20.94 -4.32
N TYR A 332 13.99 20.41 -4.60
CA TYR A 332 14.65 19.43 -3.74
C TYR A 332 14.83 19.93 -2.30
N ARG A 333 15.34 21.16 -2.11
CA ARG A 333 15.53 21.76 -0.78
C ARG A 333 14.21 21.93 0.00
N ARG A 334 13.06 22.06 -0.69
CA ARG A 334 11.74 22.15 -0.03
C ARG A 334 11.20 20.78 0.38
N ILE A 335 11.52 19.74 -0.38
CA ILE A 335 11.12 18.35 -0.06
C ILE A 335 12.00 17.78 1.05
N ARG A 336 13.32 17.97 0.95
CA ARG A 336 14.34 17.48 1.90
C ARG A 336 15.21 18.63 2.43
N PRO A 337 14.76 19.35 3.47
CA PRO A 337 15.56 20.40 4.07
C PRO A 337 16.77 19.80 4.79
N GLY A 338 17.98 20.25 4.44
CA GLY A 338 19.24 19.84 5.08
C GLY A 338 20.12 18.91 4.24
N ASP A 339 19.57 18.27 3.21
CA ASP A 339 20.34 17.44 2.29
C ASP A 339 21.07 18.32 1.25
N LEU A 340 22.27 17.89 0.83
CA LEU A 340 22.99 18.54 -0.27
C LEU A 340 22.21 18.38 -1.59
N ALA A 341 21.85 19.52 -2.19
CA ALA A 341 21.08 19.58 -3.41
C ALA A 341 22.00 19.76 -4.63
N THR A 342 22.47 18.65 -5.21
CA THR A 342 23.13 18.66 -6.53
C THR A 342 22.06 18.58 -7.63
N PRO A 343 22.30 19.17 -8.83
CA PRO A 343 21.36 19.11 -9.95
C PRO A 343 20.92 17.67 -10.29
N GLU A 344 21.85 16.73 -10.31
CA GLU A 344 21.62 15.34 -10.72
C GLU A 344 20.76 14.58 -9.72
N ASN A 345 21.08 14.69 -8.42
CA ASN A 345 20.30 14.05 -7.36
C ASN A 345 18.90 14.67 -7.26
N ALA A 346 18.82 16.00 -7.42
CA ALA A 346 17.55 16.70 -7.45
C ALA A 346 16.65 16.20 -8.59
N LYS A 347 17.21 16.11 -9.80
CA LYS A 347 16.52 15.57 -10.97
C LYS A 347 16.07 14.13 -10.75
N GLN A 348 16.98 13.25 -10.33
CA GLN A 348 16.67 11.83 -10.11
C GLN A 348 15.56 11.64 -9.08
N LEU A 349 15.56 12.41 -7.98
CA LEU A 349 14.50 12.35 -7.00
C LEU A 349 13.17 12.81 -7.60
N ILE A 350 13.14 13.99 -8.22
CA ILE A 350 11.90 14.62 -8.69
C ILE A 350 11.29 13.81 -9.83
N ASP A 351 12.08 13.39 -10.82
CA ASP A 351 11.59 12.55 -11.92
C ASP A 351 11.03 11.22 -11.39
N GLY A 352 11.72 10.63 -10.41
CA GLY A 352 11.25 9.43 -9.73
C GLY A 352 9.94 9.63 -8.94
N LEU A 353 9.60 10.84 -8.50
CA LEU A 353 8.35 11.07 -7.77
C LEU A 353 7.12 11.11 -8.69
N PHE A 354 7.29 11.47 -9.97
CA PHE A 354 6.18 11.73 -10.89
C PHE A 354 6.11 10.74 -12.06
N PHE A 355 7.25 10.32 -12.61
CA PHE A 355 7.32 9.56 -13.87
C PHE A 355 7.71 8.09 -13.70
N ASP A 356 8.07 7.67 -12.50
CA ASP A 356 8.34 6.26 -12.18
C ASP A 356 7.04 5.57 -11.77
N PHE A 357 6.54 4.63 -12.60
CA PHE A 357 5.31 3.89 -12.31
C PHE A 357 5.39 3.10 -11.00
N LYS A 358 6.59 2.69 -10.55
CA LYS A 358 6.76 2.04 -9.24
C LYS A 358 6.60 3.00 -8.06
N LYS A 359 6.57 4.32 -8.27
CA LYS A 359 6.41 5.32 -7.20
C LYS A 359 5.15 6.14 -7.37
N TYR A 360 4.68 6.31 -8.59
CA TYR A 360 3.52 7.10 -8.94
C TYR A 360 2.54 6.33 -9.83
N ASP A 361 1.31 6.16 -9.36
CA ASP A 361 0.20 5.62 -10.13
C ASP A 361 -1.05 6.45 -9.82
N MET A 362 -1.51 7.20 -10.83
CA MET A 362 -2.73 7.99 -10.76
C MET A 362 -3.96 7.09 -10.57
N GLY A 363 -3.93 5.87 -11.12
CA GLY A 363 -5.00 4.88 -11.05
C GLY A 363 -6.04 5.03 -12.17
N THR A 364 -6.66 3.90 -12.52
CA THR A 364 -7.65 3.79 -13.61
C THR A 364 -8.85 4.73 -13.43
N ILE A 365 -9.35 4.86 -12.20
CA ILE A 365 -10.49 5.74 -11.88
C ILE A 365 -10.13 7.21 -12.12
N ALA A 366 -8.92 7.63 -11.72
CA ALA A 366 -8.49 9.00 -11.93
C ALA A 366 -8.26 9.31 -13.41
N ARG A 367 -7.67 8.38 -14.18
CA ARG A 367 -7.52 8.48 -15.64
C ARG A 367 -8.90 8.63 -16.31
N TYR A 368 -9.87 7.81 -15.92
CA TYR A 368 -11.26 7.93 -16.38
C TYR A 368 -11.88 9.30 -16.05
N LYS A 369 -11.69 9.80 -14.81
CA LYS A 369 -12.18 11.13 -14.39
C LYS A 369 -11.53 12.26 -15.19
N LEU A 370 -10.22 12.20 -15.42
CA LEU A 370 -9.47 13.17 -16.22
C LEU A 370 -9.95 13.20 -17.66
N ASN A 371 -10.07 12.03 -18.30
CA ASN A 371 -10.58 11.88 -19.66
C ASN A 371 -11.97 12.49 -19.82
N ARG A 372 -12.87 12.22 -18.87
CA ARG A 372 -14.22 12.79 -18.88
C ARG A 372 -14.21 14.30 -18.67
N ARG A 373 -13.36 14.82 -17.77
CA ARG A 373 -13.29 16.25 -17.46
C ARG A 373 -12.74 17.06 -18.62
N PHE A 374 -11.60 16.65 -19.16
CA PHE A 374 -10.88 17.36 -20.22
C PHE A 374 -11.26 16.89 -21.63
N LYS A 375 -12.26 15.99 -21.75
CA LYS A 375 -12.74 15.43 -23.02
C LYS A 375 -11.61 14.79 -23.85
N THR A 376 -10.70 14.09 -23.18
CA THR A 376 -9.60 13.35 -23.80
C THR A 376 -9.88 11.85 -23.80
N ASN A 377 -9.18 11.10 -24.64
CA ASN A 377 -9.31 9.65 -24.73
C ASN A 377 -7.95 8.96 -24.54
N VAL A 378 -7.32 9.18 -23.39
CA VAL A 378 -6.01 8.59 -23.05
C VAL A 378 -6.22 7.19 -22.46
N PRO A 379 -5.49 6.16 -22.91
CA PRO A 379 -5.57 4.81 -22.33
C PRO A 379 -5.24 4.77 -20.82
N SER A 380 -5.58 3.64 -20.17
CA SER A 380 -5.32 3.41 -18.74
C SER A 380 -4.28 2.30 -18.49
N ASP A 381 -3.24 2.25 -19.32
CA ASP A 381 -2.06 1.40 -19.12
C ASP A 381 -1.05 2.02 -18.11
N GLU A 382 0.09 1.38 -17.88
CA GLU A 382 1.11 1.86 -16.94
C GLU A 382 1.77 3.18 -17.40
N GLU A 383 2.03 3.33 -18.71
CA GLU A 383 2.65 4.51 -19.30
C GLU A 383 1.78 5.75 -19.19
N HIS A 384 0.46 5.59 -19.23
CA HIS A 384 -0.49 6.70 -19.13
C HIS A 384 -1.04 6.91 -17.73
N ARG A 385 -0.76 6.01 -16.77
CA ARG A 385 -1.14 6.19 -15.36
C ARG A 385 -0.07 6.86 -14.51
N VAL A 386 1.16 7.01 -15.00
CA VAL A 386 2.11 7.96 -14.40
C VAL A 386 1.66 9.40 -14.60
N PHE A 387 2.33 10.35 -13.94
CA PHE A 387 2.03 11.76 -14.10
C PHE A 387 2.28 12.21 -15.55
N GLN A 388 1.28 12.85 -16.16
CA GLN A 388 1.38 13.36 -17.53
C GLN A 388 1.49 14.87 -17.50
N VAL A 389 2.54 15.41 -18.13
CA VAL A 389 2.77 16.86 -18.23
C VAL A 389 1.60 17.54 -18.97
N LYS A 390 1.03 16.88 -19.98
CA LYS A 390 -0.14 17.38 -20.72
C LYS A 390 -1.38 17.52 -19.83
N ASP A 391 -1.66 16.53 -18.98
CA ASP A 391 -2.78 16.63 -18.03
C ASP A 391 -2.53 17.78 -17.04
N PHE A 392 -1.28 17.93 -16.57
CA PHE A 392 -0.90 19.00 -15.66
C PHE A 392 -1.12 20.39 -16.27
N THR A 393 -0.77 20.60 -17.53
CA THR A 393 -1.03 21.87 -18.21
C THR A 393 -2.53 22.15 -18.37
N GLU A 394 -3.35 21.13 -18.65
CA GLU A 394 -4.82 21.30 -18.72
C GLU A 394 -5.43 21.61 -17.34
N ILE A 395 -4.92 20.98 -16.29
CA ILE A 395 -5.32 21.27 -14.90
C ILE A 395 -5.01 22.73 -14.54
N LEU A 396 -3.84 23.24 -14.94
CA LEU A 396 -3.47 24.62 -14.70
C LEU A 396 -4.30 25.60 -15.53
N ARG A 397 -4.58 25.29 -16.80
CA ARG A 397 -5.48 26.09 -17.65
C ARG A 397 -6.86 26.21 -17.01
N GLU A 398 -7.42 25.11 -16.53
CA GLU A 398 -8.70 25.09 -15.83
C GLU A 398 -8.67 25.89 -14.53
N LEU A 399 -7.59 25.80 -13.75
CA LEU A 399 -7.42 26.61 -12.54
C LEU A 399 -7.41 28.11 -12.86
N VAL A 400 -6.73 28.53 -13.93
CA VAL A 400 -6.68 29.93 -14.38
C VAL A 400 -8.07 30.39 -14.83
N ARG A 401 -8.80 29.59 -15.61
CA ARG A 401 -10.19 29.89 -16.01
C ARG A 401 -11.10 30.08 -14.80
N LEU A 402 -11.04 29.17 -13.83
CA LEU A 402 -11.82 29.30 -12.59
C LEU A 402 -11.45 30.58 -11.82
N ASN A 403 -10.18 30.93 -11.74
CA ASN A 403 -9.73 32.19 -11.11
C ASN A 403 -10.23 33.45 -11.85
N ASN A 404 -10.45 33.36 -13.16
CA ASN A 404 -11.08 34.39 -13.99
C ASN A 404 -12.62 34.42 -13.85
N GLY A 405 -13.20 33.52 -13.06
CA GLY A 405 -14.65 33.42 -12.86
C GLY A 405 -15.37 32.57 -13.91
N GLU A 406 -14.63 31.81 -14.72
CA GLU A 406 -15.20 30.90 -15.72
C GLU A 406 -15.31 29.49 -15.15
N GLY A 407 -16.54 28.99 -15.04
CA GLY A 407 -16.81 27.63 -14.57
C GLY A 407 -17.22 27.56 -13.10
N ILE A 408 -17.33 26.33 -12.59
CA ILE A 408 -17.83 26.03 -11.25
C ILE A 408 -16.83 25.10 -10.55
N ALA A 409 -16.52 25.41 -9.29
CA ALA A 409 -15.68 24.55 -8.46
C ALA A 409 -16.39 23.22 -8.14
N ASP A 410 -15.61 22.17 -7.89
CA ASP A 410 -16.14 20.85 -7.58
C ASP A 410 -16.72 20.80 -6.16
N ASP A 411 -17.83 20.07 -6.00
CA ASP A 411 -18.27 19.59 -4.69
C ASP A 411 -17.40 18.41 -4.25
N ILE A 412 -16.43 18.70 -3.39
CA ILE A 412 -15.47 17.74 -2.86
C ILE A 412 -16.08 16.75 -1.85
N ASP A 413 -17.29 17.01 -1.37
CA ASP A 413 -17.99 16.18 -0.38
C ASP A 413 -19.05 15.27 -1.03
N HIS A 414 -19.41 15.53 -2.29
CA HIS A 414 -20.25 14.63 -3.06
C HIS A 414 -19.72 13.19 -3.09
N LEU A 415 -20.60 12.19 -2.91
CA LEU A 415 -20.20 10.79 -2.78
C LEU A 415 -19.50 10.23 -4.03
N SER A 416 -19.77 10.75 -5.22
CA SER A 416 -19.02 10.38 -6.45
C SER A 416 -17.53 10.73 -6.39
N ASN A 417 -17.14 11.65 -5.50
CA ASN A 417 -15.77 12.07 -5.24
C ASN A 417 -15.18 11.37 -4.01
N ARG A 418 -15.99 10.61 -3.28
CA ARG A 418 -15.59 9.76 -2.17
C ARG A 418 -15.55 8.29 -2.61
N ARG A 419 -14.74 7.49 -1.92
CA ARG A 419 -14.72 6.04 -2.09
C ARG A 419 -14.54 5.38 -0.74
N VAL A 420 -15.12 4.19 -0.61
CA VAL A 420 -14.90 3.33 0.55
C VAL A 420 -13.56 2.65 0.37
N ARG A 421 -12.65 2.88 1.31
CA ARG A 421 -11.43 2.11 1.48
C ARG A 421 -11.72 1.01 2.48
N SER A 422 -11.80 -0.21 1.96
CA SER A 422 -12.19 -1.40 2.69
C SER A 422 -11.01 -1.98 3.50
N VAL A 423 -11.28 -2.96 4.38
CA VAL A 423 -10.29 -3.52 5.32
C VAL A 423 -9.09 -4.14 4.59
N GLY A 424 -9.33 -4.88 3.50
CA GLY A 424 -8.30 -5.47 2.68
C GLY A 424 -7.35 -4.43 2.10
N GLU A 425 -7.87 -3.33 1.56
CA GLU A 425 -7.03 -2.23 1.05
C GLU A 425 -6.23 -1.54 2.18
N LEU A 426 -6.83 -1.35 3.36
CA LEU A 426 -6.14 -0.77 4.51
C LEU A 426 -4.93 -1.63 4.92
N VAL A 427 -5.13 -2.94 5.01
CA VAL A 427 -4.08 -3.90 5.37
C VAL A 427 -3.04 -4.00 4.25
N GLN A 428 -3.46 -4.08 2.98
CA GLN A 428 -2.57 -4.09 1.82
C GLN A 428 -1.62 -2.87 1.84
N ASN A 429 -2.15 -1.67 2.10
CA ASN A 429 -1.34 -0.45 2.18
C ASN A 429 -0.32 -0.48 3.32
N LYS A 430 -0.66 -1.07 4.48
CA LYS A 430 0.29 -1.22 5.60
C LYS A 430 1.35 -2.27 5.28
N TYR A 431 0.97 -3.38 4.66
CA TYR A 431 1.89 -4.42 4.24
C TYR A 431 2.88 -3.91 3.20
N ARG A 432 2.43 -3.09 2.22
CA ARG A 432 3.29 -2.42 1.23
C ARG A 432 4.42 -1.62 1.88
N VAL A 433 4.11 -0.81 2.91
CA VAL A 433 5.14 -0.02 3.62
C VAL A 433 6.17 -0.93 4.28
N GLY A 434 5.74 -2.08 4.81
CA GLY A 434 6.65 -3.11 5.34
C GLY A 434 7.53 -3.71 4.25
N LEU A 435 6.93 -4.13 3.13
CA LEU A 435 7.63 -4.74 2.00
C LEU A 435 8.68 -3.79 1.38
N VAL A 436 8.37 -2.50 1.21
CA VAL A 436 9.35 -1.52 0.70
C VAL A 436 10.56 -1.39 1.64
N ARG A 437 10.37 -1.52 2.96
CA ARG A 437 11.50 -1.54 3.91
C ARG A 437 12.30 -2.84 3.77
N THR A 438 11.63 -3.98 3.64
CA THR A 438 12.27 -5.27 3.42
C THR A 438 13.05 -5.27 2.10
N GLU A 439 12.48 -4.75 1.02
CA GLU A 439 13.13 -4.60 -0.29
C GLU A 439 14.44 -3.83 -0.16
N ARG A 440 14.41 -2.69 0.54
CA ARG A 440 15.60 -1.89 0.79
C ARG A 440 16.66 -2.67 1.58
N ILE A 441 16.26 -3.36 2.65
CA ILE A 441 17.18 -4.17 3.46
C ILE A 441 17.80 -5.31 2.63
N VAL A 442 17.01 -5.96 1.77
CA VAL A 442 17.50 -7.02 0.88
C VAL A 442 18.52 -6.44 -0.11
N LYS A 443 18.25 -5.28 -0.72
CA LYS A 443 19.19 -4.60 -1.61
C LYS A 443 20.51 -4.22 -0.92
N ASP A 444 20.41 -3.67 0.30
CA ASP A 444 21.57 -3.31 1.10
C ASP A 444 22.41 -4.56 1.43
N ARG A 445 21.75 -5.66 1.85
CA ARG A 445 22.44 -6.93 2.17
C ARG A 445 23.06 -7.60 0.96
N MET A 446 22.41 -7.57 -0.21
CA MET A 446 22.98 -8.11 -1.45
C MET A 446 24.31 -7.46 -1.83
N THR A 447 24.58 -6.26 -1.34
CA THR A 447 25.82 -5.52 -1.64
C THR A 447 26.94 -5.84 -0.64
N VAL A 448 26.58 -6.25 0.57
CA VAL A 448 27.52 -6.48 1.68
C VAL A 448 27.86 -7.96 1.87
N MET A 449 26.98 -8.87 1.46
CA MET A 449 27.21 -10.32 1.63
C MET A 449 28.28 -10.84 0.67
N ASP A 450 29.26 -11.56 1.21
CA ASP A 450 30.27 -12.29 0.44
C ASP A 450 29.62 -13.41 -0.37
N GLN A 451 30.09 -13.57 -1.61
CA GLN A 451 29.46 -14.40 -2.65
C GLN A 451 29.74 -15.91 -2.50
N GLU A 452 30.49 -16.33 -1.47
CA GLU A 452 30.96 -17.71 -1.28
C GLU A 452 30.18 -18.53 -0.23
N THR A 453 29.10 -17.99 0.37
CA THR A 453 28.23 -18.73 1.32
C THR A 453 26.79 -18.73 0.84
#